data_AF-A0A5E4JG50-F1
#
_entry.id   AF-A0A5E4JG50-F1
#
_cell.length_a   1.000
_cell.length_b   1.000
_cell.length_c   1.000
_cell.angle_alpha   90.00
_cell.angle_beta   90.00
_cell.angle_gamma   90.00
#
_symmetry.space_group_name_H-M   'P 1'
#
loop_
_entity.id
_entity.type
_entity.pdbx_description
1 polymer ?
#
loop_
_entity_poly.entity_id
_entity_poly.type
_entity_poly.pdbx_seq_one_letter_code
_entity_poly.pdbx_strand_id
1 'polypeptide(L)'
;MSDKERSKLFGINVTYNANGFCTGIRSTSKPEIRAFNFYDKQSEARTAQAIISFDKFEEKNRKCLEILNLSIKLLKKGYSGTPYGFGYGKEDETNEVTSMWLVIPDPLFDEYTKEVVNLEPKEIKKLRDIYKLVETNYKGRTKLIIDRFGLAVSGNNIPKPLRFVELYGVLEMIYLPKQNSEQSFRLALRLAKQLETHKHENGSEVFLNINKITRLRGKIIHGGACSASELDSYFPILSNYMRKSLLLYLKNQAPFGEKQLNSMFFKTIKN
;
A
#
# COMPACT_ATOMS: atom_id res chain seq x y z
N MET A 1 -15.45 12.36 -10.61
CA MET A 1 -15.75 11.22 -9.70
C MET A 1 -17.03 11.57 -8.95
N SER A 2 -18.07 10.74 -9.02
CA SER A 2 -19.37 11.07 -8.42
C SER A 2 -19.32 11.08 -6.88
N ASP A 3 -20.23 11.82 -6.23
CA ASP A 3 -20.35 11.81 -4.77
C ASP A 3 -20.59 10.42 -4.20
N LYS A 4 -21.28 9.54 -4.94
CA LYS A 4 -21.48 8.14 -4.57
C LYS A 4 -20.17 7.34 -4.58
N GLU A 5 -19.30 7.59 -5.56
CA GLU A 5 -17.97 6.98 -5.61
C GLU A 5 -17.04 7.50 -4.51
N ARG A 6 -17.07 8.82 -4.24
CA ARG A 6 -16.37 9.43 -3.10
C ARG A 6 -16.82 8.78 -1.81
N SER A 7 -18.13 8.70 -1.60
CA SER A 7 -18.70 8.15 -0.37
C SER A 7 -18.34 6.68 -0.17
N LYS A 8 -18.29 5.90 -1.26
CA LYS A 8 -17.84 4.50 -1.20
C LYS A 8 -16.34 4.39 -0.88
N LEU A 9 -15.50 5.26 -1.47
CA LEU A 9 -14.04 5.21 -1.29
C LEU A 9 -13.63 5.47 0.17
N PHE A 10 -14.29 6.42 0.83
CA PHE A 10 -13.96 6.84 2.20
C PHE A 10 -14.87 6.24 3.28
N GLY A 11 -15.96 5.57 2.89
CA GLY A 11 -16.94 5.04 3.84
C GLY A 11 -17.75 6.13 4.55
N ILE A 12 -17.89 7.31 3.96
CA ILE A 12 -18.61 8.46 4.54
C ILE A 12 -19.41 9.16 3.47
N ASN A 13 -20.68 9.48 3.73
CA ASN A 13 -21.43 10.36 2.84
C ASN A 13 -20.95 11.79 3.04
N VAL A 14 -20.15 12.30 2.11
CA VAL A 14 -19.65 13.67 2.15
C VAL A 14 -20.45 14.52 1.16
N THR A 15 -20.93 15.67 1.62
CA THR A 15 -21.52 16.70 0.74
C THR A 15 -20.46 17.73 0.40
N TYR A 16 -20.35 18.07 -0.88
CA TYR A 16 -19.46 19.12 -1.38
C TYR A 16 -20.29 20.31 -1.87
N ASN A 17 -19.76 21.53 -1.79
CA ASN A 17 -20.34 22.67 -2.50
C ASN A 17 -19.84 22.72 -3.95
N ALA A 18 -20.39 23.66 -4.72
CA ALA A 18 -20.07 23.87 -6.13
C ALA A 18 -18.58 24.17 -6.42
N ASN A 19 -17.79 24.49 -5.40
CA ASN A 19 -16.35 24.75 -5.52
C ASN A 19 -15.50 23.53 -5.09
N GLY A 20 -16.13 22.36 -4.87
CA GLY A 20 -15.45 21.14 -4.44
C GLY A 20 -15.10 21.09 -2.95
N PHE A 21 -15.53 22.07 -2.15
CA PHE A 21 -15.27 22.08 -0.70
C PHE A 21 -16.25 21.15 0.02
N CYS A 22 -15.74 20.27 0.88
CA CYS A 22 -16.61 19.47 1.76
C CYS A 22 -17.34 20.39 2.74
N THR A 23 -18.66 20.46 2.61
CA THR A 23 -19.56 21.27 3.45
C THR A 23 -20.28 20.46 4.51
N GLY A 24 -20.15 19.14 4.50
CA GLY A 24 -20.75 18.29 5.52
C GLY A 24 -20.43 16.81 5.34
N ILE A 25 -20.51 16.06 6.44
CA ILE A 25 -20.48 14.60 6.43
C ILE A 25 -21.79 14.12 7.04
N ARG A 26 -22.56 13.34 6.30
CA ARG A 26 -23.66 12.55 6.86
C ARG A 26 -23.09 11.23 7.38
N SER A 27 -22.78 11.23 8.66
CA SER A 27 -22.48 10.02 9.43
C SER A 27 -23.50 9.90 10.55
N THR A 28 -23.89 8.67 10.89
CA THR A 28 -24.74 8.33 12.03
C THR A 28 -24.04 8.62 13.37
N SER A 29 -22.70 8.59 13.39
CA SER A 29 -21.88 9.14 14.47
C SER A 29 -21.33 10.51 14.06
N LYS A 30 -21.51 11.57 14.87
CA LYS A 30 -20.98 12.93 14.58
C LYS A 30 -19.45 12.88 14.38
N PRO A 31 -18.91 12.93 13.16
CA PRO A 31 -17.47 13.03 12.97
C PRO A 31 -17.07 14.45 13.36
N GLU A 32 -15.97 14.61 14.09
CA GLU A 32 -15.38 15.93 14.24
C GLU A 32 -14.74 16.33 12.90
N ILE A 33 -15.47 17.12 12.12
CA ILE A 33 -14.91 17.82 10.96
C ILE A 33 -14.11 18.99 11.52
N ARG A 34 -12.78 18.88 11.52
CA ARG A 34 -11.92 20.04 11.75
C ARG A 34 -11.56 20.58 10.38
N ALA A 35 -12.21 21.68 10.00
CA ALA A 35 -11.76 22.46 8.85
C ALA A 35 -10.43 23.11 9.23
N PHE A 36 -9.33 22.67 8.62
CA PHE A 36 -8.05 23.36 8.76
C PHE A 36 -7.87 24.23 7.52
N ASN A 37 -7.78 25.54 7.73
CA ASN A 37 -7.32 26.44 6.68
C ASN A 37 -5.81 26.28 6.56
N PHE A 38 -5.34 25.53 5.56
CA PHE A 38 -3.93 25.60 5.20
C PHE A 38 -3.75 26.82 4.31
N TYR A 39 -3.03 27.81 4.83
CA TYR A 39 -2.60 28.96 4.05
C TYR A 39 -1.38 28.53 3.25
N ASP A 40 -1.56 28.27 1.96
CA ASP A 40 -0.44 28.15 1.04
C ASP A 40 0.13 29.56 0.79
N LYS A 41 1.30 29.84 1.36
CA LYS A 41 1.97 31.14 1.21
C LYS A 41 2.40 31.43 -0.23
N GLN A 42 2.49 30.42 -1.11
CA GLN A 42 2.94 30.62 -2.48
C GLN A 42 1.82 30.92 -3.47
N SER A 43 0.57 30.50 -3.20
CA SER A 43 -0.54 30.66 -4.16
C SER A 43 -1.57 31.73 -3.78
N GLU A 44 -1.46 32.35 -2.60
CA GLU A 44 -2.49 33.25 -2.01
C GLU A 44 -3.92 32.66 -2.02
N ALA A 45 -4.07 31.37 -2.32
CA ALA A 45 -5.35 30.69 -2.43
C ALA A 45 -5.73 30.08 -1.08
N ARG A 46 -6.87 30.52 -0.54
CA ARG A 46 -7.50 29.85 0.60
C ARG A 46 -8.06 28.51 0.14
N THR A 47 -7.27 27.46 0.33
CA THR A 47 -7.76 26.09 0.14
C THR A 47 -8.45 25.69 1.43
N ALA A 48 -9.78 25.81 1.51
CA ALA A 48 -10.54 25.33 2.66
C ALA A 48 -10.46 23.79 2.68
N GLN A 49 -9.70 23.23 3.62
CA GLN A 49 -9.52 21.78 3.73
C GLN A 49 -10.47 21.22 4.78
N ALA A 50 -11.28 20.24 4.41
CA ALA A 50 -12.02 19.45 5.39
C ALA A 50 -11.15 18.27 5.80
N ILE A 51 -10.52 18.34 6.97
CA ILE A 51 -9.89 17.17 7.57
C ILE A 51 -10.98 16.37 8.27
N ILE A 52 -11.16 15.15 7.80
CA ILE A 52 -12.10 14.20 8.38
C ILE A 52 -11.32 13.32 9.33
N SER A 53 -11.32 13.66 10.63
CA SER A 53 -10.72 12.79 11.65
C SER A 53 -11.48 11.46 11.68
N PHE A 54 -10.74 10.37 11.53
CA PHE A 54 -11.29 9.02 11.50
C PHE A 54 -11.49 8.40 12.90
N ASP A 55 -11.19 9.15 13.96
CA ASP A 55 -11.15 8.66 15.34
C ASP A 55 -12.54 8.27 15.89
N LYS A 56 -13.62 8.62 15.16
CA LYS A 56 -15.04 8.38 15.53
C LYS A 56 -15.83 7.53 14.53
N PHE A 57 -15.14 6.79 13.66
CA PHE A 57 -15.77 6.04 12.58
C PHE A 57 -16.41 4.73 13.05
N GLU A 58 -17.64 4.46 12.58
CA GLU A 58 -18.28 3.14 12.74
C GLU A 58 -17.44 2.03 12.10
N GLU A 59 -17.60 0.79 12.57
CA GLU A 59 -16.81 -0.38 12.15
C GLU A 59 -16.80 -0.61 10.62
N LYS A 60 -17.92 -0.33 9.94
CA LYS A 60 -18.02 -0.41 8.49
C LYS A 60 -17.09 0.57 7.78
N ASN A 61 -16.92 1.75 8.36
CA ASN A 61 -16.11 2.81 7.79
C ASN A 61 -14.61 2.58 8.08
N ARG A 62 -14.29 1.88 9.19
CA ARG A 62 -12.94 1.41 9.52
C ARG A 62 -12.35 0.53 8.40
N LYS A 63 -13.14 -0.43 7.91
CA LYS A 63 -12.71 -1.33 6.82
C LYS A 63 -12.40 -0.57 5.53
N CYS A 64 -13.20 0.43 5.17
CA CYS A 64 -12.94 1.27 3.99
C CYS A 64 -11.60 2.00 4.12
N LEU A 65 -11.28 2.51 5.31
CA LEU A 65 -10.02 3.21 5.57
C LEU A 65 -8.81 2.28 5.57
N GLU A 66 -8.95 1.05 6.08
CA GLU A 66 -7.91 0.04 6.02
C GLU A 66 -7.59 -0.33 4.56
N ILE A 67 -8.62 -0.54 3.74
CA ILE A 67 -8.47 -0.81 2.30
C ILE A 67 -7.84 0.40 1.59
N LEU A 68 -8.29 1.62 1.90
CA LEU A 68 -7.74 2.83 1.32
C LEU A 68 -6.26 3.01 1.69
N ASN A 69 -5.92 2.87 2.97
CA ASN A 69 -4.55 2.97 3.47
C ASN A 69 -3.63 1.96 2.77
N LEU A 70 -4.09 0.71 2.67
CA LEU A 70 -3.37 -0.33 1.94
C LEU A 70 -3.20 0.04 0.47
N SER A 71 -4.24 0.58 -0.16
CA SER A 71 -4.22 0.94 -1.58
C SER A 71 -3.21 2.05 -1.87
N ILE A 72 -3.06 3.02 -0.96
CA ILE A 72 -2.03 4.07 -1.04
C ILE A 72 -0.63 3.45 -0.94
N LYS A 73 -0.42 2.56 0.03
CA LYS A 73 0.85 1.83 0.24
C LYS A 73 1.20 0.91 -0.95
N LEU A 74 0.19 0.42 -1.67
CA LEU A 74 0.37 -0.33 -2.92
C LEU A 74 0.67 0.58 -4.11
N LEU A 75 0.09 1.78 -4.14
CA LEU A 75 0.29 2.75 -5.22
C LEU A 75 1.71 3.32 -5.23
N LYS A 76 2.16 3.88 -4.11
CA LYS A 76 3.48 4.54 -4.00
C LYS A 76 4.31 3.95 -2.84
N LYS A 77 5.64 4.04 -2.98
CA LYS A 77 6.61 3.59 -1.95
C LYS A 77 6.67 4.61 -0.80
N GLY A 78 7.00 4.16 0.40
CA GLY A 78 7.46 5.04 1.49
C GLY A 78 6.39 5.50 2.48
N TYR A 79 5.10 5.34 2.16
CA TYR A 79 4.05 5.83 3.05
C TYR A 79 3.79 4.89 4.22
N SER A 80 3.78 5.47 5.41
CA SER A 80 3.48 4.82 6.67
C SER A 80 2.49 5.65 7.46
N GLY A 81 1.66 5.01 8.28
CA GLY A 81 0.52 5.65 8.95
C GLY A 81 -0.82 5.29 8.31
N THR A 82 -1.90 5.81 8.87
CA THR A 82 -3.27 5.74 8.33
C THR A 82 -3.66 7.15 7.95
N PRO A 83 -4.15 7.41 6.72
CA PRO A 83 -4.62 8.73 6.36
C PRO A 83 -5.63 9.21 7.40
N TYR A 84 -5.55 10.47 7.85
CA TYR A 84 -6.50 11.07 8.80
C TYR A 84 -7.19 12.33 8.26
N GLY A 85 -6.92 12.67 7.00
CA GLY A 85 -7.58 13.75 6.28
C GLY A 85 -7.38 13.60 4.80
N PHE A 86 -8.27 14.21 4.03
CA PHE A 86 -8.09 14.34 2.59
C PHE A 86 -8.76 15.62 2.09
N GLY A 87 -8.38 16.07 0.91
CA GLY A 87 -9.15 17.07 0.20
C GLY A 87 -8.90 17.02 -1.30
N TYR A 88 -9.64 17.85 -2.03
CA TYR A 88 -9.61 17.91 -3.49
C TYR A 88 -9.21 19.28 -3.99
N GLY A 89 -8.29 19.31 -4.94
CA GLY A 89 -8.08 20.53 -5.72
C GLY A 89 -9.23 20.80 -6.66
N LYS A 90 -9.19 22.01 -7.23
CA LYS A 90 -10.21 22.61 -8.10
C LYS A 90 -10.80 21.58 -9.07
N GLU A 91 -12.12 21.42 -9.08
CA GLU A 91 -12.80 20.66 -10.13
C GLU A 91 -12.69 21.46 -11.44
N ASP A 92 -12.35 20.79 -12.55
CA ASP A 92 -12.38 21.45 -13.85
C ASP A 92 -13.82 21.65 -14.34
N GLU A 93 -14.00 22.28 -15.49
CA GLU A 93 -15.33 22.53 -16.09
C GLU A 93 -16.11 21.23 -16.39
N THR A 94 -15.47 20.07 -16.28
CA THR A 94 -16.07 18.74 -16.47
C THR A 94 -16.41 18.02 -15.16
N ASN A 95 -16.27 18.68 -14.01
CA ASN A 95 -16.41 18.10 -12.65
C ASN A 95 -15.43 16.93 -12.40
N GLU A 96 -14.27 16.93 -13.07
CA GLU A 96 -13.20 15.99 -12.76
C GLU A 96 -12.28 16.53 -11.66
N VAL A 97 -11.89 15.63 -10.75
CA VAL A 97 -11.00 15.94 -9.63
C VAL A 97 -9.58 16.06 -10.19
N THR A 98 -9.06 17.27 -10.25
CA THR A 98 -7.73 17.55 -10.82
C THR A 98 -6.57 17.24 -9.88
N SER A 99 -6.83 17.18 -8.57
CA SER A 99 -5.85 16.71 -7.58
C SER A 99 -6.54 16.25 -6.30
N MET A 100 -5.88 15.36 -5.58
CA MET A 100 -6.29 14.91 -4.25
C MET A 100 -5.09 14.95 -3.32
N TRP A 101 -5.28 15.47 -2.11
CA TRP A 101 -4.26 15.47 -1.08
C TRP A 101 -4.71 14.55 0.04
N LEU A 102 -3.80 13.72 0.54
CA LEU A 102 -4.02 12.86 1.70
C LEU A 102 -3.07 13.29 2.80
N VAL A 103 -3.60 13.48 4.00
CA VAL A 103 -2.78 13.81 5.17
C VAL A 103 -2.50 12.51 5.91
N ILE A 104 -1.23 12.12 5.95
CA ILE A 104 -0.76 10.89 6.59
C ILE A 104 0.20 11.28 7.73
N PRO A 105 0.06 10.66 8.92
CA PRO A 105 0.94 10.97 10.04
C PRO A 105 2.30 10.30 9.77
N ASP A 106 3.38 11.07 9.92
CA ASP A 106 4.73 10.52 9.82
C ASP A 106 5.04 9.76 11.13
N PRO A 107 5.39 8.46 11.07
CA PRO A 107 5.71 7.71 12.29
C PRO A 107 7.09 8.03 12.88
N LEU A 108 7.98 8.71 12.14
CA LEU A 108 9.32 9.05 12.62
C LEU A 108 9.37 10.37 13.38
N PHE A 109 8.31 11.16 13.31
CA PHE A 109 8.26 12.48 13.88
C PHE A 109 6.96 12.63 14.70
N ASP A 110 7.01 13.49 15.72
CA ASP A 110 5.92 13.75 16.69
C ASP A 110 4.56 13.99 16.00
N GLU A 111 3.44 13.81 16.73
CA GLU A 111 2.02 13.81 16.29
C GLU A 111 1.59 15.00 15.38
N TYR A 112 2.47 15.98 15.21
CA TYR A 112 2.31 17.23 14.47
C TYR A 112 2.99 17.24 13.10
N THR A 113 3.79 16.24 12.75
CA THR A 113 4.45 16.15 11.43
C THR A 113 3.61 15.34 10.46
N LYS A 114 3.31 15.98 9.33
CA LYS A 114 2.27 15.56 8.39
C LYS A 114 2.89 15.43 7.03
N GLU A 115 2.88 14.23 6.47
CA GLU A 115 3.17 14.06 5.06
C GLU A 115 1.88 14.33 4.28
N VAL A 116 1.93 15.28 3.35
CA VAL A 116 0.83 15.56 2.43
C VAL A 116 1.11 14.84 1.12
N VAL A 117 0.35 13.78 0.85
CA VAL A 117 0.47 13.02 -0.39
C VAL A 117 -0.41 13.68 -1.45
N ASN A 118 0.23 14.37 -2.37
CA ASN A 118 -0.43 14.90 -3.56
C ASN A 118 -0.54 13.81 -4.62
N LEU A 119 -1.75 13.62 -5.13
CA LEU A 119 -2.08 12.67 -6.18
C LEU A 119 -2.61 13.39 -7.41
N GLU A 120 -1.96 13.16 -8.53
CA GLU A 120 -2.40 13.63 -9.85
C GLU A 120 -3.61 12.83 -10.35
N PRO A 121 -4.36 13.30 -11.36
CA PRO A 121 -5.55 12.61 -11.88
C PRO A 121 -5.30 11.15 -12.29
N LYS A 122 -4.16 10.90 -12.93
CA LYS A 122 -3.74 9.53 -13.32
C LYS A 122 -3.50 8.63 -12.11
N GLU A 123 -3.01 9.19 -11.01
CA GLU A 123 -2.74 8.48 -9.77
C GLU A 123 -4.02 8.22 -8.98
N ILE A 124 -4.96 9.16 -8.98
CA ILE A 124 -6.30 8.99 -8.41
C ILE A 124 -7.03 7.83 -9.10
N LYS A 125 -6.97 7.77 -10.43
CA LYS A 125 -7.54 6.64 -11.19
C LYS A 125 -6.91 5.31 -10.79
N LYS A 126 -5.57 5.25 -10.74
CA LYS A 126 -4.84 4.04 -10.30
C LYS A 126 -5.19 3.65 -8.87
N LEU A 127 -5.32 4.62 -7.96
CA LEU A 127 -5.70 4.36 -6.57
C LEU A 127 -7.08 3.71 -6.48
N ARG A 128 -8.05 4.21 -7.27
CA ARG A 128 -9.40 3.63 -7.36
C ARG A 128 -9.36 2.19 -7.84
N ASP A 129 -8.55 1.90 -8.86
CA ASP A 129 -8.42 0.55 -9.40
C ASP A 129 -7.79 -0.40 -8.37
N ILE A 130 -6.76 0.06 -7.65
CA ILE A 130 -6.14 -0.71 -6.55
C ILE A 130 -7.13 -0.94 -5.42
N TYR A 131 -7.89 0.08 -5.01
CA TYR A 131 -8.92 -0.05 -3.99
C TYR A 131 -9.92 -1.15 -4.32
N LYS A 132 -10.46 -1.13 -5.55
CA LYS A 132 -11.40 -2.16 -6.01
C LYS A 132 -10.75 -3.54 -6.04
N LEU A 133 -9.50 -3.64 -6.46
CA LEU A 133 -8.74 -4.91 -6.46
C LEU A 133 -8.60 -5.47 -5.05
N VAL A 134 -8.23 -4.64 -4.08
CA VAL A 134 -8.11 -5.03 -2.67
C VAL A 134 -9.48 -5.44 -2.12
N GLU A 135 -10.50 -4.58 -2.25
CA GLU A 135 -11.86 -4.83 -1.76
C GLU A 135 -12.41 -6.18 -2.26
N THR A 136 -12.27 -6.46 -3.55
CA THR A 136 -12.78 -7.67 -4.19
C THR A 136 -12.06 -8.94 -3.74
N ASN A 137 -10.76 -8.82 -3.45
CA ASN A 137 -9.91 -9.94 -3.06
C ASN A 137 -9.74 -10.10 -1.55
N TYR A 138 -10.31 -9.21 -0.72
CA TYR A 138 -10.15 -9.21 0.73
C TYR A 138 -10.96 -10.33 1.41
N LYS A 139 -10.56 -11.58 1.19
CA LYS A 139 -11.19 -12.79 1.73
C LYS A 139 -10.20 -13.96 1.81
N GLY A 140 -10.51 -14.93 2.66
CA GLY A 140 -9.75 -16.18 2.79
C GLY A 140 -8.25 -15.94 2.99
N ARG A 141 -7.43 -16.70 2.26
CA ARG A 141 -5.96 -16.58 2.30
C ARG A 141 -5.44 -15.19 1.93
N THR A 142 -6.09 -14.52 0.97
CA THR A 142 -5.65 -13.20 0.50
C THR A 142 -5.82 -12.13 1.58
N LYS A 143 -6.86 -12.23 2.42
CA LYS A 143 -7.01 -11.38 3.60
C LYS A 143 -5.76 -11.46 4.50
N LEU A 144 -5.33 -12.67 4.85
CA LEU A 144 -4.14 -12.86 5.70
C LEU A 144 -2.86 -12.27 5.10
N ILE A 145 -2.67 -12.44 3.77
CA ILE A 145 -1.53 -11.86 3.04
C ILE A 145 -1.56 -10.33 3.13
N ILE A 146 -2.74 -9.73 2.89
CA ILE A 146 -2.95 -8.28 2.95
C ILE A 146 -2.71 -7.75 4.36
N ASP A 147 -3.24 -8.42 5.39
CA ASP A 147 -3.15 -7.97 6.79
C ASP A 147 -1.68 -7.99 7.26
N ARG A 148 -0.94 -9.07 6.94
CA ARG A 148 0.50 -9.16 7.23
C ARG A 148 1.31 -8.10 6.51
N PHE A 149 1.01 -7.84 5.24
CA PHE A 149 1.64 -6.74 4.53
C PHE A 149 1.35 -5.41 5.23
N GLY A 150 0.07 -5.10 5.48
CA GLY A 150 -0.36 -3.85 6.11
C GLY A 150 0.33 -3.61 7.45
N LEU A 151 0.49 -4.64 8.26
CA LEU A 151 1.24 -4.62 9.52
C LEU A 151 2.73 -4.31 9.28
N ALA A 152 3.37 -5.00 8.34
CA ALA A 152 4.79 -4.88 8.07
C ALA A 152 5.19 -3.50 7.49
N VAL A 153 4.29 -2.84 6.75
CA VAL A 153 4.49 -1.45 6.30
C VAL A 153 3.80 -0.40 7.16
N SER A 154 3.14 -0.81 8.25
CA SER A 154 2.67 0.15 9.23
C SER A 154 3.87 0.84 9.88
N GLY A 155 3.76 2.15 10.11
CA GLY A 155 4.71 2.92 10.90
C GLY A 155 4.56 2.69 12.40
N ASN A 156 3.74 1.73 12.81
CA ASN A 156 3.45 1.44 14.20
C ASN A 156 4.75 1.02 14.92
N ASN A 157 4.74 1.02 16.26
CA ASN A 157 5.85 0.69 17.19
C ASN A 157 6.40 -0.76 17.07
N ILE A 158 6.46 -1.31 15.86
CA ILE A 158 7.04 -2.61 15.53
C ILE A 158 8.47 -2.36 15.03
N PRO A 159 9.48 -2.93 15.70
CA PRO A 159 10.86 -2.84 15.26
C PRO A 159 11.04 -3.23 13.79
N LYS A 160 11.84 -2.43 13.06
CA LYS A 160 12.13 -2.66 11.64
C LYS A 160 12.60 -4.09 11.30
N PRO A 161 13.41 -4.79 12.13
CA PRO A 161 13.77 -6.18 11.87
C PRO A 161 12.56 -7.13 11.82
N LEU A 162 11.58 -6.95 12.72
CA LEU A 162 10.35 -7.76 12.71
C LEU A 162 9.49 -7.45 11.49
N ARG A 163 9.36 -6.17 11.14
CA ARG A 163 8.68 -5.73 9.91
C ARG A 163 9.34 -6.32 8.66
N PHE A 164 10.67 -6.42 8.64
CA PHE A 164 11.41 -7.05 7.54
C PHE A 164 11.08 -8.54 7.42
N VAL A 165 11.06 -9.27 8.55
CA VAL A 165 10.68 -10.68 8.60
C VAL A 165 9.24 -10.88 8.12
N GLU A 166 8.31 -10.03 8.55
CA GLU A 166 6.91 -10.08 8.11
C GLU A 166 6.76 -9.83 6.60
N LEU A 167 7.43 -8.82 6.05
CA LEU A 167 7.45 -8.57 4.60
C LEU A 167 7.98 -9.77 3.81
N TYR A 168 9.04 -10.41 4.31
CA TYR A 168 9.58 -11.62 3.69
C TYR A 168 8.59 -12.79 3.78
N GLY A 169 7.94 -12.98 4.92
CA GLY A 169 6.90 -14.00 5.10
C GLY A 169 5.73 -13.81 4.13
N VAL A 170 5.34 -12.57 3.81
CA VAL A 170 4.33 -12.28 2.78
C VAL A 170 4.79 -12.78 1.40
N LEU A 171 6.06 -12.61 1.03
CA LEU A 171 6.59 -13.18 -0.22
C LEU A 171 6.53 -14.71 -0.21
N GLU A 172 6.88 -15.36 0.89
CA GLU A 172 6.75 -16.81 1.02
C GLU A 172 5.29 -17.24 0.86
N MET A 173 4.35 -16.52 1.47
CA MET A 173 2.93 -16.78 1.30
C MET A 173 2.44 -16.62 -0.14
N ILE A 174 3.07 -15.79 -0.97
CA ILE A 174 2.66 -15.61 -2.38
C ILE A 174 3.32 -16.67 -3.27
N TYR A 175 4.61 -16.92 -3.06
CA TYR A 175 5.45 -17.69 -3.99
C TYR A 175 5.78 -19.11 -3.52
N LEU A 176 5.51 -19.47 -2.28
CA LEU A 176 5.71 -20.81 -1.71
C LEU A 176 4.39 -21.28 -1.06
N PRO A 177 3.33 -21.52 -1.86
CA PRO A 177 2.02 -21.91 -1.33
C PRO A 177 2.01 -23.25 -0.60
N LYS A 178 3.06 -24.07 -0.74
CA LYS A 178 3.31 -25.29 0.01
C LYS A 178 4.73 -25.23 0.58
N GLN A 179 4.88 -25.53 1.88
CA GLN A 179 6.20 -25.57 2.53
C GLN A 179 6.94 -26.84 2.10
N ASN A 180 8.01 -26.68 1.32
CA ASN A 180 8.96 -27.74 0.94
C ASN A 180 10.37 -27.36 1.39
N SER A 181 11.32 -28.29 1.37
CA SER A 181 12.66 -28.17 1.96
C SER A 181 13.65 -27.22 1.24
N GLU A 182 13.35 -26.70 0.05
CA GLU A 182 14.22 -25.79 -0.72
C GLU A 182 13.61 -24.39 -0.90
N GLN A 183 13.36 -23.69 0.19
CA GLN A 183 12.52 -22.48 0.19
C GLN A 183 13.19 -21.26 -0.45
N SER A 184 14.46 -21.01 -0.13
CA SER A 184 15.16 -19.77 -0.50
C SER A 184 15.43 -19.64 -1.99
N PHE A 185 16.07 -20.65 -2.60
CA PHE A 185 16.39 -20.64 -4.03
C PHE A 185 15.12 -20.61 -4.90
N ARG A 186 14.12 -21.42 -4.56
CA ARG A 186 12.84 -21.46 -5.29
C ARG A 186 12.10 -20.14 -5.19
N LEU A 187 12.07 -19.52 -4.00
CA LEU A 187 11.50 -18.19 -3.82
C LEU A 187 12.19 -17.16 -4.71
N ALA A 188 13.53 -17.09 -4.65
CA ALA A 188 14.32 -16.15 -5.43
C ALA A 188 14.05 -16.29 -6.93
N LEU A 189 14.04 -17.53 -7.46
CA LEU A 189 13.81 -17.77 -8.87
C LEU A 189 12.36 -17.47 -9.29
N ARG A 190 11.37 -17.93 -8.52
CA ARG A 190 9.94 -17.70 -8.80
C ARG A 190 9.63 -16.20 -8.82
N LEU A 191 10.15 -15.46 -7.85
CA LEU A 191 9.98 -14.00 -7.78
C LEU A 191 10.68 -13.29 -8.95
N ALA A 192 11.94 -13.63 -9.23
CA ALA A 192 12.70 -13.08 -10.35
C ALA A 192 11.96 -13.24 -11.68
N LYS A 193 11.53 -14.47 -12.01
CA LYS A 193 10.80 -14.76 -13.25
C LYS A 193 9.47 -14.02 -13.35
N GLN A 194 8.73 -13.93 -12.25
CA GLN A 194 7.44 -13.23 -12.22
C GLN A 194 7.58 -11.72 -12.39
N LEU A 195 8.59 -11.11 -11.76
CA LEU A 195 8.85 -9.68 -11.91
C LEU A 195 9.48 -9.34 -13.25
N GLU A 196 10.34 -10.18 -13.80
CA GLU A 196 10.86 -10.02 -15.17
C GLU A 196 9.70 -10.07 -16.18
N THR A 197 8.87 -11.11 -16.11
CA THR A 197 7.77 -11.35 -17.07
C THR A 197 6.69 -10.25 -17.03
N HIS A 198 6.32 -9.78 -15.84
CA HIS A 198 5.14 -8.90 -15.68
C HIS A 198 5.45 -7.47 -15.24
N LYS A 199 6.70 -7.17 -14.91
CA LYS A 199 7.16 -5.84 -14.49
C LYS A 199 8.40 -5.35 -15.21
N HIS A 200 9.00 -6.16 -16.10
CA HIS A 200 10.21 -5.82 -16.84
C HIS A 200 11.40 -5.48 -15.91
N GLU A 201 11.47 -6.12 -14.74
CA GLU A 201 12.63 -5.99 -13.86
C GLU A 201 13.79 -6.84 -14.39
N ASN A 202 15.02 -6.48 -14.01
CA ASN A 202 16.19 -7.33 -14.23
C ASN A 202 16.09 -8.58 -13.34
N GLY A 203 15.76 -9.74 -13.94
CA GLY A 203 15.58 -11.00 -13.22
C GLY A 203 16.80 -11.43 -12.42
N SER A 204 18.01 -11.26 -12.97
CA SER A 204 19.27 -11.58 -12.30
C SER A 204 19.48 -10.73 -11.05
N GLU A 205 19.20 -9.43 -11.13
CA GLU A 205 19.29 -8.52 -9.98
C GLU A 205 18.27 -8.88 -8.90
N VAL A 206 17.01 -9.13 -9.28
CA VAL A 206 15.96 -9.59 -8.34
C VAL A 206 16.39 -10.87 -7.63
N PHE A 207 16.94 -11.83 -8.37
CA PHE A 207 17.41 -13.09 -7.81
C PHE A 207 18.53 -12.88 -6.78
N LEU A 208 19.54 -12.08 -7.09
CA LEU A 208 20.65 -11.75 -6.19
C LEU A 208 20.17 -11.02 -4.93
N ASN A 209 19.30 -10.03 -5.10
CA ASN A 209 18.72 -9.27 -3.99
C ASN A 209 17.94 -10.17 -3.03
N ILE A 210 17.15 -11.11 -3.55
CA ILE A 210 16.35 -12.02 -2.71
C ILE A 210 17.21 -13.04 -1.98
N ASN A 211 18.28 -13.53 -2.59
CA ASN A 211 19.24 -14.38 -1.87
C ASN A 211 19.88 -13.62 -0.69
N LYS A 212 20.24 -12.35 -0.88
CA LYS A 212 20.77 -11.52 0.21
C LYS A 212 19.72 -11.25 1.28
N ILE A 213 18.50 -10.87 0.90
CA ILE A 213 17.36 -10.67 1.83
C ILE A 213 17.10 -11.93 2.65
N THR A 214 17.15 -13.12 2.03
CA THR A 214 16.95 -14.40 2.73
C THR A 214 18.02 -14.64 3.79
N ARG A 215 19.29 -14.34 3.48
CA ARG A 215 20.39 -14.41 4.45
C ARG A 215 20.17 -13.44 5.62
N LEU A 216 19.73 -12.20 5.33
CA LEU A 216 19.42 -11.21 6.38
C LEU A 216 18.27 -11.67 7.27
N ARG A 217 17.19 -12.22 6.70
CA ARG A 217 16.08 -12.82 7.45
C ARG A 217 16.57 -13.95 8.37
N GLY A 218 17.48 -14.80 7.87
CA GLY A 218 18.13 -15.83 8.68
C GLY A 218 18.91 -15.25 9.87
N LYS A 219 19.72 -14.21 9.65
CA LYS A 219 20.46 -13.52 10.73
C LYS A 219 19.52 -12.92 11.78
N ILE A 220 18.44 -12.25 11.35
CA ILE A 220 17.47 -11.62 12.27
C ILE A 220 16.82 -12.68 13.17
N ILE A 221 16.40 -13.81 12.59
CA ILE A 221 15.64 -14.84 13.31
C ILE A 221 16.53 -15.67 14.25
N HIS A 222 17.73 -16.04 13.81
CA HIS A 222 18.60 -16.94 14.59
C HIS A 222 19.65 -16.22 15.42
N GLY A 223 20.07 -15.02 15.01
CA GLY A 223 21.15 -14.27 15.65
C GLY A 223 20.68 -13.04 16.41
N GLY A 224 19.40 -12.64 16.30
CA GLY A 224 18.85 -11.44 16.95
C GLY A 224 19.47 -10.11 16.50
N ALA A 225 20.45 -10.13 15.59
CA ALA A 225 21.21 -8.97 15.17
C ALA A 225 21.46 -8.98 13.65
N CYS A 226 21.07 -7.89 13.01
CA CYS A 226 21.44 -7.50 11.65
C CYS A 226 21.92 -6.05 11.74
N SER A 227 22.97 -5.68 11.01
CA SER A 227 23.41 -4.27 11.05
C SER A 227 22.28 -3.37 10.55
N ALA A 228 22.13 -2.20 11.17
CA ALA A 228 21.16 -1.19 10.74
C ALA A 228 21.38 -0.82 9.27
N SER A 229 22.64 -0.68 8.85
CA SER A 229 23.01 -0.37 7.47
C SER A 229 22.55 -1.41 6.44
N GLU A 230 22.69 -2.72 6.73
CA GLU A 230 22.20 -3.78 5.84
C GLU A 230 20.67 -3.72 5.75
N LEU A 231 20.00 -3.51 6.89
CA LEU A 231 18.54 -3.44 6.95
C LEU A 231 18.00 -2.20 6.22
N ASP A 232 18.64 -1.05 6.36
CA ASP A 232 18.28 0.20 5.69
C ASP A 232 18.42 0.11 4.18
N SER A 233 19.42 -0.63 3.71
CA SER A 233 19.66 -0.86 2.28
C SER A 233 18.63 -1.80 1.67
N TYR A 234 18.30 -2.91 2.34
CA TYR A 234 17.48 -3.99 1.76
C TYR A 234 15.99 -3.89 2.09
N PHE A 235 15.59 -3.17 3.15
CA PHE A 235 14.17 -3.00 3.49
C PHE A 235 13.37 -2.29 2.37
N PRO A 236 13.84 -1.17 1.76
CA PRO A 236 13.13 -0.53 0.67
C PRO A 236 13.01 -1.41 -0.58
N ILE A 237 14.04 -2.22 -0.85
CA ILE A 237 14.07 -3.18 -1.97
C ILE A 237 13.00 -4.25 -1.74
N LEU A 238 13.01 -4.89 -0.56
CA LEU A 238 12.03 -5.91 -0.17
C LEU A 238 10.60 -5.36 -0.22
N SER A 239 10.36 -4.19 0.37
CA SER A 239 9.06 -3.51 0.34
C SER A 239 8.56 -3.29 -1.09
N ASN A 240 9.44 -2.84 -1.99
CA ASN A 240 9.08 -2.64 -3.39
C ASN A 240 8.78 -3.95 -4.14
N TYR A 241 9.57 -5.00 -3.95
CA TYR A 241 9.30 -6.31 -4.55
C TYR A 241 7.99 -6.90 -4.07
N MET A 242 7.75 -6.85 -2.75
CA MET A 242 6.50 -7.30 -2.18
C MET A 242 5.33 -6.48 -2.77
N ARG A 243 5.46 -5.15 -2.91
CA ARG A 243 4.37 -4.28 -3.42
C ARG A 243 3.99 -4.65 -4.85
N LYS A 244 4.99 -4.84 -5.71
CA LYS A 244 4.80 -5.31 -7.09
C LYS A 244 4.18 -6.70 -7.14
N SER A 245 4.65 -7.61 -6.29
CA SER A 245 4.18 -8.99 -6.22
C SER A 245 2.74 -9.08 -5.75
N LEU A 246 2.37 -8.34 -4.70
CA LEU A 246 1.01 -8.30 -4.17
C LEU A 246 0.05 -7.69 -5.19
N LEU A 247 0.43 -6.62 -5.90
CA LEU A 247 -0.38 -6.08 -6.99
C LEU A 247 -0.57 -7.09 -8.14
N LEU A 248 0.44 -7.89 -8.48
CA LEU A 248 0.29 -8.96 -9.47
C LEU A 248 -0.66 -10.04 -8.98
N TYR A 249 -0.47 -10.49 -7.74
CA TYR A 249 -1.29 -11.52 -7.09
C TYR A 249 -2.77 -11.12 -7.02
N LEU A 250 -3.06 -9.88 -6.61
CA LEU A 250 -4.43 -9.36 -6.54
C LEU A 250 -5.11 -9.23 -7.92
N LYS A 251 -4.32 -8.94 -8.97
CA LYS A 251 -4.83 -8.88 -10.35
C LYS A 251 -5.12 -10.26 -10.92
N ASN A 252 -4.24 -11.22 -10.67
CA ASN A 252 -4.40 -12.58 -11.14
C ASN A 252 -3.63 -13.57 -10.25
N GLN A 253 -4.37 -14.43 -9.54
CA GLN A 253 -3.77 -15.43 -8.65
C GLN A 253 -3.31 -16.70 -9.40
N ALA A 254 -3.78 -16.94 -10.64
CA ALA A 254 -3.52 -18.19 -11.36
C ALA A 254 -2.01 -18.48 -11.59
N PRO A 255 -1.14 -17.50 -11.92
CA PRO A 255 0.29 -17.74 -12.08
C PRO A 255 1.03 -18.13 -10.79
N PHE A 256 0.38 -17.99 -9.63
CA PHE A 256 0.92 -18.28 -8.30
C PHE A 256 0.49 -19.66 -7.77
N GLY A 257 -0.19 -20.45 -8.61
CA GLY A 257 -0.43 -21.86 -8.32
C GLY A 257 0.86 -22.67 -8.35
N GLU A 258 0.97 -23.68 -7.48
CA GLU A 258 2.20 -24.48 -7.33
C GLU A 258 2.64 -25.12 -8.65
N LYS A 259 1.71 -25.59 -9.48
CA LYS A 259 2.03 -26.16 -10.80
C LYS A 259 2.67 -25.11 -11.73
N GLN A 260 2.09 -23.91 -11.77
CA GLN A 260 2.56 -22.80 -12.61
C GLN A 260 3.93 -22.32 -12.14
N LEU A 261 4.10 -22.13 -10.83
CA LEU A 261 5.37 -21.76 -10.22
C LEU A 261 6.45 -22.82 -10.44
N ASN A 262 6.10 -24.12 -10.45
CA ASN A 262 7.04 -25.19 -10.77
C ASN A 262 7.40 -25.27 -12.25
N SER A 263 6.46 -24.97 -13.16
CA SER A 263 6.76 -24.95 -14.60
C SER A 263 7.83 -23.91 -14.97
N MET A 264 8.02 -22.88 -14.13
CA MET A 264 9.05 -21.88 -14.33
C MET A 264 10.46 -22.44 -14.22
N PHE A 265 10.70 -23.53 -13.49
CA PHE A 265 12.03 -24.15 -13.40
C PHE A 265 12.44 -24.82 -14.72
N PHE A 266 11.47 -25.34 -15.48
CA PHE A 266 11.72 -26.22 -16.63
C PHE A 266 11.59 -25.53 -18.00
N LYS A 267 11.17 -24.26 -18.05
CA LYS A 267 10.94 -23.53 -19.32
C LYS A 267 12.19 -22.89 -19.95
N THR A 268 13.37 -23.06 -19.37
CA THR A 268 14.64 -22.58 -19.94
C THR A 268 15.37 -23.77 -20.56
N ILE A 269 15.09 -24.05 -21.84
CA ILE A 269 15.97 -24.55 -22.92
C ILE A 269 15.01 -24.77 -24.11
N LYS A 270 14.84 -23.74 -24.93
CA LYS A 270 14.63 -23.93 -26.36
C LYS A 270 15.71 -23.08 -27.02
N ASN A 271 16.68 -23.79 -27.59
CA ASN A 271 17.68 -23.24 -28.50
C ASN A 271 16.99 -22.54 -29.66
#